data_AF-G4A9K2-F1
#
_entry.id   AF-G4A9K2-F1
#
_cell.length_a   1.000
_cell.length_b   1.000
_cell.length_c   1.000
_cell.angle_alpha   90.00
_cell.angle_beta   90.00
_cell.angle_gamma   90.00
#
_symmetry.space_group_name_H-M   'P 1'
#
loop_
_entity.id
_entity.type
_entity.pdbx_description
1 polymer ?
#
loop_
_entity_poly.entity_id
_entity_poly.type
_entity_poly.pdbx_seq_one_letter_code
_entity_poly.pdbx_strand_id
1 'polypeptide(L)'
;MRKVREGLAGNFDQVDPEFISLREELERIFKKKNLAEVGQDDMKTNIGILETVYAKIKELNRKNDLLRHKYHGDAKYARIHKRLLENPALYGDKQKVFDALNGVKTDADQKVLDMEQILDNQTYFEKQMQGIVLKRFRTEQKFPVQPADIQAINRLLVREYLQEGGRQI
;
A
#
# COMPACT_ATOMS: atom_id res chain seq x y z
N MET A 1 15.67 -17.05 -12.75
CA MET A 1 15.12 -17.23 -11.38
C MET A 1 15.53 -16.18 -10.37
N ARG A 2 16.80 -15.74 -10.33
CA ARG A 2 17.26 -14.69 -9.40
C ARG A 2 16.46 -13.39 -9.51
N LYS A 3 16.32 -12.85 -10.72
CA LYS A 3 15.57 -11.61 -11.02
C LYS A 3 14.12 -11.61 -10.54
N VAL A 4 13.41 -12.74 -10.64
CA VAL A 4 12.01 -12.87 -10.20
C VAL A 4 11.91 -12.81 -8.68
N ARG A 5 12.82 -13.51 -7.98
CA ARG A 5 12.90 -13.47 -6.51
C ARG A 5 13.27 -12.07 -6.00
N GLU A 6 14.22 -11.42 -6.65
CA GLU A 6 14.59 -10.02 -6.35
C GLU A 6 13.41 -9.07 -6.57
N GLY A 7 12.65 -9.24 -7.65
CA GLY A 7 11.44 -8.46 -7.91
C GLY A 7 10.36 -8.65 -6.84
N LEU A 8 10.11 -9.88 -6.41
CA LEU A 8 9.14 -10.15 -5.34
C LEU A 8 9.60 -9.58 -3.98
N ALA A 9 10.88 -9.76 -3.63
CA ALA A 9 11.44 -9.26 -2.38
C ALA A 9 11.51 -7.73 -2.33
N GLY A 10 11.62 -7.06 -3.47
CA GLY A 10 11.71 -5.60 -3.56
C GLY A 10 10.38 -4.86 -3.38
N ASN A 11 9.24 -5.55 -3.32
CA ASN A 11 7.94 -4.90 -3.14
C ASN A 11 7.69 -4.57 -1.66
N PHE A 12 7.40 -3.31 -1.33
CA PHE A 12 7.17 -2.88 0.06
C PHE A 12 5.73 -3.12 0.56
N ASP A 13 4.82 -3.51 -0.32
CA ASP A 13 3.39 -3.70 -0.04
C ASP A 13 2.99 -5.14 -0.40
N GLN A 14 3.48 -6.08 0.42
CA GLN A 14 3.28 -7.52 0.22
C GLN A 14 1.80 -7.95 0.32
N VAL A 15 0.92 -7.06 0.80
CA VAL A 15 -0.52 -7.28 0.92
C VAL A 15 -1.33 -6.61 -0.19
N ASP A 16 -0.68 -5.98 -1.16
CA ASP A 16 -1.33 -5.49 -2.39
C ASP A 16 -2.00 -6.64 -3.16
N PRO A 17 -3.33 -6.57 -3.42
CA PRO A 17 -4.03 -7.56 -4.22
C PRO A 17 -3.39 -7.79 -5.60
N GLU A 18 -2.88 -6.74 -6.26
CA GLU A 18 -2.18 -6.90 -7.55
C GLU A 18 -0.88 -7.68 -7.36
N PHE A 19 -0.11 -7.37 -6.31
CA PHE A 19 1.11 -8.11 -6.00
C PHE A 19 0.85 -9.57 -5.64
N ILE A 20 -0.16 -9.84 -4.80
CA ILE A 20 -0.57 -11.19 -4.40
C ILE A 20 -0.96 -11.99 -5.64
N SER A 21 -1.80 -11.43 -6.51
CA SER A 21 -2.24 -12.10 -7.74
C SER A 21 -1.07 -12.47 -8.65
N LEU A 22 -0.10 -11.56 -8.83
CA LEU A 22 1.10 -11.81 -9.63
C LEU A 22 2.01 -12.88 -8.99
N ARG A 23 2.15 -12.87 -7.66
CA ARG A 23 2.92 -13.87 -6.92
C ARG A 23 2.29 -15.26 -7.05
N GLU A 24 0.98 -15.37 -6.87
CA GLU A 24 0.24 -16.63 -7.02
C GLU A 24 0.32 -17.17 -8.45
N GLU A 25 0.26 -16.28 -9.45
CA GLU A 25 0.41 -16.68 -10.85
C GLU A 25 1.81 -17.27 -11.11
N LEU A 26 2.87 -16.67 -10.54
CA LEU A 26 4.23 -17.24 -10.59
C LEU A 26 4.29 -18.61 -9.91
N GLU A 27 3.76 -18.74 -8.70
CA GLU A 27 3.75 -20.00 -7.95
C GLU A 27 3.05 -21.11 -8.74
N ARG A 28 1.94 -20.79 -9.41
CA ARG A 28 1.21 -21.72 -10.29
C ARG A 28 2.07 -22.20 -11.46
N ILE A 29 2.81 -21.30 -12.11
CA ILE A 29 3.72 -21.65 -13.22
C ILE A 29 4.82 -22.58 -12.72
N PHE A 30 5.39 -22.31 -11.54
CA PHE A 30 6.44 -23.16 -10.97
C PHE A 30 5.93 -24.53 -10.54
N LYS A 31 4.73 -24.62 -9.95
CA LYS A 31 4.11 -25.91 -9.60
C LYS A 31 3.85 -26.76 -10.85
N LYS A 32 3.38 -26.15 -11.95
CA LYS A 32 3.17 -26.85 -13.23
C LYS A 32 4.47 -27.37 -13.86
N LYS A 33 5.61 -26.69 -13.65
CA LYS A 33 6.92 -27.13 -14.16
C LYS A 33 7.49 -28.36 -13.44
N ASN A 34 6.96 -28.72 -12.27
CA ASN A 34 7.46 -29.83 -11.45
C ASN A 34 6.86 -31.21 -11.82
N LEU A 35 6.23 -31.34 -12.98
CA LEU A 35 5.67 -32.59 -13.47
C LEU A 35 6.53 -33.08 -14.64
N ALA A 36 6.97 -34.33 -14.59
CA ALA A 36 7.89 -34.98 -15.52
C ALA A 36 7.38 -35.13 -16.97
N GLU A 37 6.37 -34.34 -17.39
CA GLU A 37 5.61 -34.49 -18.63
C GLU A 37 5.21 -33.13 -19.26
N VAL A 38 6.07 -32.09 -19.18
CA VAL A 38 5.80 -30.83 -19.89
C VAL A 38 6.32 -30.95 -21.34
N GLY A 39 5.43 -30.93 -22.32
CA GLY A 39 5.79 -30.93 -23.75
C GLY A 39 6.54 -29.66 -24.19
N GLN A 40 7.19 -29.70 -25.35
CA GLN A 40 7.96 -28.54 -25.86
C GLN A 40 7.10 -27.28 -26.05
N ASP A 41 5.85 -27.43 -26.50
CA ASP A 41 4.93 -26.30 -26.71
C ASP A 41 4.42 -25.70 -25.39
N ASP A 42 4.19 -26.55 -24.39
CA ASP A 42 3.87 -26.11 -23.03
C ASP A 42 5.06 -25.36 -22.41
N MET A 43 6.29 -25.80 -22.68
CA MET A 43 7.49 -25.11 -22.21
C MET A 43 7.62 -23.70 -22.80
N LYS A 44 7.41 -23.54 -24.12
CA LYS A 44 7.43 -22.22 -24.78
C LYS A 44 6.35 -21.29 -24.23
N THR A 45 5.13 -21.81 -24.07
CA THR A 45 4.00 -21.07 -23.49
C THR A 45 4.33 -20.63 -22.06
N ASN A 46 4.87 -21.52 -21.24
CA ASN A 46 5.24 -21.22 -19.86
C ASN A 46 6.37 -20.17 -19.74
N ILE A 47 7.30 -20.11 -20.70
CA ILE A 47 8.33 -19.05 -20.75
C ILE A 47 7.67 -17.69 -21.03
N GLY A 48 6.80 -17.59 -22.02
CA GLY A 48 6.12 -16.34 -22.36
C GLY A 48 5.24 -15.80 -21.23
N ILE A 49 4.53 -16.69 -20.52
CA ILE A 49 3.75 -16.31 -19.32
C ILE A 49 4.70 -15.81 -18.22
N LEU A 50 5.80 -16.51 -17.96
CA LEU A 50 6.77 -16.11 -16.94
C LEU A 50 7.36 -14.71 -17.21
N GLU A 51 7.72 -14.42 -18.46
CA GLU A 51 8.22 -13.12 -18.88
C GLU A 51 7.18 -12.01 -18.69
N THR A 52 5.93 -12.30 -19.04
CA THR A 52 4.81 -11.37 -18.86
C THR A 52 4.59 -11.03 -17.39
N VAL A 53 4.52 -12.04 -16.52
CA VAL A 53 4.32 -11.83 -15.08
C VAL A 53 5.50 -11.10 -14.46
N TYR A 54 6.73 -11.43 -14.87
CA TYR A 54 7.92 -10.70 -14.44
C TYR A 54 7.89 -9.22 -14.86
N ALA A 55 7.50 -8.91 -16.09
CA ALA A 55 7.35 -7.54 -16.56
C ALA A 55 6.30 -6.76 -15.73
N LYS A 56 5.17 -7.39 -15.40
CA LYS A 56 4.13 -6.80 -14.54
C LYS A 56 4.65 -6.51 -13.14
N ILE A 57 5.37 -7.44 -12.50
CA ILE A 57 5.97 -7.21 -11.17
C ILE A 57 6.97 -6.06 -11.21
N LYS A 58 7.81 -6.01 -12.25
CA LYS A 58 8.78 -4.91 -12.43
C LYS A 58 8.07 -3.56 -12.56
N GLU A 59 7.00 -3.49 -13.35
CA GLU A 59 6.22 -2.26 -13.53
C GLU A 59 5.46 -1.87 -12.26
N LEU A 60 4.88 -2.84 -11.54
CA LEU A 60 4.24 -2.61 -10.25
C LEU A 60 5.23 -2.02 -9.24
N ASN A 61 6.42 -2.61 -9.12
CA ASN A 61 7.47 -2.09 -8.24
C ASN A 61 7.91 -0.69 -8.65
N ARG A 62 8.08 -0.42 -9.95
CA ARG A 62 8.41 0.92 -10.45
C ARG A 62 7.35 1.96 -10.08
N LYS A 63 6.05 1.63 -10.23
CA LYS A 63 4.94 2.50 -9.82
C LYS A 63 4.92 2.72 -8.31
N ASN A 64 5.12 1.66 -7.55
CA ASN A 64 5.21 1.69 -6.09
C ASN A 64 6.36 2.60 -5.64
N ASP A 65 7.54 2.47 -6.24
CA ASP A 65 8.70 3.33 -5.94
C ASP A 65 8.42 4.80 -6.24
N LEU A 66 7.82 5.11 -7.40
CA LEU A 66 7.41 6.48 -7.72
C LEU A 66 6.42 7.04 -6.70
N LEU A 67 5.44 6.25 -6.27
CA LEU A 67 4.48 6.67 -5.25
C LEU A 67 5.16 6.89 -3.89
N ARG A 68 6.05 5.99 -3.48
CA ARG A 68 6.85 6.13 -2.26
C ARG A 68 7.75 7.36 -2.29
N HIS A 69 8.35 7.68 -3.44
CA HIS A 69 9.13 8.90 -3.61
C HIS A 69 8.29 10.17 -3.44
N LYS A 70 7.00 10.17 -3.84
CA LYS A 70 6.09 11.30 -3.56
C LYS A 70 5.89 11.55 -2.06
N TYR A 71 6.07 10.53 -1.24
CA TYR A 71 6.01 10.61 0.22
C TYR A 71 7.41 10.61 0.86
N HIS A 72 8.42 11.10 0.15
CA HIS A 72 9.80 11.23 0.65
C HIS A 72 10.42 9.92 1.15
N GLY A 73 10.06 8.79 0.54
CA GLY A 73 10.56 7.47 0.94
C GLY A 73 9.66 6.71 1.91
N ASP A 74 8.61 7.35 2.42
CA ASP A 74 7.70 6.75 3.40
C ASP A 74 6.78 5.70 2.75
N ALA A 75 7.12 4.42 2.98
CA ALA A 75 6.37 3.29 2.47
C ALA A 75 4.98 3.14 3.12
N LYS A 76 4.83 3.56 4.38
CA LYS A 76 3.58 3.54 5.14
C LYS A 76 2.54 4.42 4.44
N TYR A 77 2.91 5.66 4.11
CA TYR A 77 2.03 6.57 3.39
C TYR A 77 1.76 6.16 1.94
N ALA A 78 2.71 5.50 1.28
CA ALA A 78 2.47 4.91 -0.03
C ALA A 78 1.44 3.77 0.01
N ARG A 79 1.48 2.89 1.03
CA ARG A 79 0.46 1.84 1.24
C ARG A 79 -0.91 2.44 1.51
N ILE A 80 -0.98 3.41 2.42
CA ILE A 80 -2.24 4.10 2.75
C ILE A 80 -2.84 4.72 1.50
N HIS A 81 -2.04 5.43 0.70
CA HIS A 81 -2.51 6.04 -0.55
C HIS A 81 -3.18 5.01 -1.47
N LYS A 82 -2.55 3.83 -1.65
CA LYS A 82 -3.11 2.76 -2.50
C LYS A 82 -4.47 2.30 -1.99
N ARG A 83 -4.62 2.05 -0.69
CA ARG A 83 -5.91 1.66 -0.08
C ARG A 83 -6.97 2.75 -0.16
N LEU A 84 -6.57 4.02 -0.06
CA LEU A 84 -7.52 5.12 -0.22
C LEU A 84 -8.10 5.18 -1.64
N LEU A 85 -7.29 4.89 -2.66
CA LEU A 85 -7.76 4.85 -4.05
C LEU A 85 -8.67 3.66 -4.36
N GLU A 86 -8.72 2.64 -3.49
CA GLU A 86 -9.70 1.56 -3.58
C GLU A 86 -11.09 2.01 -3.11
N ASN A 87 -11.21 3.10 -2.34
CA ASN A 87 -12.49 3.64 -1.89
C ASN A 87 -13.15 4.46 -3.01
N PRO A 88 -14.35 4.07 -3.50
CA PRO A 88 -15.08 4.80 -4.53
C PRO A 88 -15.37 6.27 -4.17
N ALA A 89 -15.57 6.59 -2.89
CA ALA A 89 -15.82 7.95 -2.41
C ALA A 89 -14.62 8.90 -2.63
N LEU A 90 -13.42 8.36 -2.83
CA LEU A 90 -12.18 9.09 -3.04
C LEU A 90 -11.68 9.03 -4.49
N TYR A 91 -12.38 8.30 -5.37
CA TYR A 91 -11.92 7.95 -6.72
C TYR A 91 -11.82 9.15 -7.69
N GLY A 92 -12.40 10.30 -7.35
CA GLY A 92 -12.56 11.44 -8.26
C GLY A 92 -11.31 12.30 -8.49
N ASP A 93 -10.34 12.33 -7.57
CA ASP A 93 -9.22 13.28 -7.66
C ASP A 93 -7.97 12.77 -6.93
N LYS A 94 -7.08 12.11 -7.70
CA LYS A 94 -5.80 11.59 -7.20
C LYS A 94 -4.91 12.68 -6.59
N GLN A 95 -5.01 13.92 -7.09
CA GLN A 95 -4.23 15.03 -6.56
C GLN A 95 -4.77 15.45 -5.19
N LYS A 96 -6.09 15.59 -5.05
CA LYS A 96 -6.70 15.86 -3.73
C LYS A 96 -6.44 14.77 -2.70
N VAL A 97 -6.45 13.50 -3.11
CA VAL A 97 -6.11 12.38 -2.20
C VAL A 97 -4.68 12.52 -1.73
N PHE A 98 -3.75 12.83 -2.66
CA PHE A 98 -2.37 13.10 -2.31
C PHE A 98 -2.24 14.29 -1.35
N ASP A 99 -2.88 15.42 -1.64
CA ASP A 99 -2.81 16.64 -0.83
C ASP A 99 -3.40 16.44 0.57
N ALA A 100 -4.56 15.79 0.67
CA ALA A 100 -5.16 15.41 1.96
C ALA A 100 -4.20 14.54 2.76
N LEU A 101 -3.72 13.46 2.15
CA LEU A 101 -2.91 12.46 2.84
C LEU A 101 -1.53 13.00 3.22
N ASN A 102 -0.92 13.85 2.40
CA ASN A 102 0.33 14.53 2.72
C ASN A 102 0.16 15.54 3.86
N GLY A 103 -1.00 16.23 3.91
CA GLY A 103 -1.38 17.06 5.05
C GLY A 103 -1.54 16.23 6.34
N VAL A 104 -2.16 15.05 6.25
CA VAL A 104 -2.26 14.12 7.39
C VAL A 104 -0.87 13.67 7.84
N LYS A 105 0.03 13.32 6.91
CA LYS A 105 1.43 12.99 7.21
C LYS A 105 2.12 14.06 8.04
N THR A 106 2.05 15.29 7.56
CA THR A 106 2.68 16.43 8.23
C THR A 106 2.16 16.60 9.66
N ASP A 107 0.83 16.57 9.84
CA ASP A 107 0.21 16.77 11.16
C ASP A 107 0.47 15.59 12.11
N ALA A 108 0.41 14.35 11.60
CA ALA A 108 0.56 13.14 12.40
C ALA A 108 2.02 12.92 12.81
N ASP A 109 2.97 13.12 11.89
CA ASP A 109 4.40 13.04 12.20
C ASP A 109 4.79 14.09 13.25
N GLN A 110 4.25 15.31 13.15
CA GLN A 110 4.48 16.33 14.17
C GLN A 110 3.94 15.90 15.54
N LYS A 111 2.76 15.26 15.59
CA LYS A 111 2.21 14.75 16.86
C LYS A 111 3.07 13.66 17.50
N VAL A 112 3.66 12.79 16.69
CA VAL A 112 4.58 11.74 17.17
C VAL A 112 5.89 12.35 17.64
N LEU A 113 6.40 13.37 16.96
CA LEU A 113 7.59 14.11 17.38
C LEU A 113 7.37 14.88 18.69
N ASP A 114 6.22 15.54 18.84
CA ASP A 114 5.89 16.34 20.04
C ASP A 114 5.69 15.46 21.29
N MET A 115 5.22 14.21 21.10
CA MET A 115 4.95 13.28 22.19
C MET A 115 5.36 11.87 21.79
N GLU A 116 6.62 11.52 22.06
CA GLU A 116 7.25 10.26 21.65
C GLU A 116 6.46 9.00 22.08
N GLN A 117 5.84 9.05 23.27
CA GLN A 117 5.03 7.96 23.83
C GLN A 117 3.57 7.98 23.38
N ILE A 118 3.16 8.84 22.43
CA ILE A 118 1.77 8.93 21.98
C ILE A 118 1.21 7.60 21.47
N LEU A 119 2.07 6.80 20.85
CA LEU A 119 1.71 5.49 20.30
C LEU A 119 1.47 4.44 21.39
N ASP A 120 1.89 4.66 22.63
CA ASP A 120 1.60 3.77 23.77
C ASP A 120 0.17 3.94 24.28
N ASN A 121 -0.43 5.10 24.02
CA ASN A 121 -1.84 5.36 24.30
C ASN A 121 -2.65 5.35 22.98
N GLN A 122 -2.88 4.15 22.45
CA GLN A 122 -3.58 3.94 21.17
C GLN A 122 -4.93 4.68 21.11
N THR A 123 -5.73 4.64 22.17
CA THR A 123 -7.03 5.33 22.22
C THR A 123 -6.88 6.84 22.09
N TYR A 124 -5.87 7.42 22.73
CA TYR A 124 -5.60 8.86 22.61
C TYR A 124 -5.09 9.20 21.20
N PHE A 125 -4.13 8.42 20.68
CA PHE A 125 -3.61 8.61 19.33
C PHE A 125 -4.71 8.49 18.26
N GLU A 126 -5.60 7.51 18.38
CA GLU A 126 -6.72 7.32 17.47
C GLU A 126 -7.65 8.53 17.43
N LYS A 127 -7.94 9.15 18.59
CA LYS A 127 -8.74 10.38 18.67
C LYS A 127 -8.05 11.57 18.02
N GLN A 128 -6.73 11.73 18.22
CA GLN A 128 -5.96 12.78 17.57
C GLN A 128 -5.95 12.61 16.05
N MET A 129 -5.68 11.38 15.58
CA MET A 129 -5.68 11.05 14.16
C MET A 129 -7.06 11.27 13.53
N GLN A 130 -8.15 10.96 14.22
CA GLN A 130 -9.50 11.19 13.71
C GLN A 130 -9.76 12.67 13.42
N GLY A 131 -9.32 13.56 14.32
CA GLY A 131 -9.42 15.00 14.13
C GLY A 131 -8.60 15.50 12.93
N ILE A 132 -7.38 14.98 12.76
CA ILE A 132 -6.50 15.29 11.63
C ILE A 132 -7.14 14.84 10.30
N VAL A 133 -7.63 13.60 10.24
CA VAL A 133 -8.28 13.04 9.04
C VAL A 133 -9.51 13.86 8.67
N LEU A 134 -10.36 14.18 9.64
CA LEU A 134 -11.56 15.01 9.41
C LEU A 134 -11.18 16.37 8.82
N LYS A 135 -10.20 17.06 9.43
CA LYS A 135 -9.71 18.37 8.96
C LYS A 135 -9.19 18.28 7.52
N ARG A 136 -8.29 17.34 7.23
CA ARG A 136 -7.61 17.25 5.93
C ARG A 136 -8.53 16.80 4.81
N PHE A 137 -9.31 15.73 5.02
CA PHE A 137 -10.17 15.17 3.97
C PHE A 137 -11.46 15.98 3.77
N ARG A 138 -12.17 16.30 4.86
CA ARG A 138 -13.50 16.92 4.77
C ARG A 138 -13.44 18.44 4.72
N THR A 139 -12.65 19.09 5.59
CA THR A 139 -12.65 20.56 5.70
C THR A 139 -11.78 21.21 4.62
N GLU A 140 -10.54 20.74 4.45
CA GLU A 140 -9.59 21.35 3.52
C GLU A 140 -9.77 20.88 2.07
N GLN A 141 -9.73 19.57 1.83
CA GLN A 141 -9.86 19.01 0.47
C GLN A 141 -11.31 18.83 0.00
N LYS A 142 -12.28 19.05 0.91
CA LYS A 142 -13.72 19.04 0.62
C LYS A 142 -14.21 17.74 -0.03
N PHE A 143 -13.67 16.60 0.40
CA PHE A 143 -14.21 15.31 -0.02
C PHE A 143 -15.63 15.11 0.56
N PRO A 144 -16.54 14.46 -0.19
CA PRO A 144 -17.89 14.13 0.30
C PRO A 144 -17.89 12.91 1.24
N VAL A 145 -16.89 12.81 2.11
CA VAL A 145 -16.70 11.69 3.04
C VAL A 145 -17.74 11.70 4.16
N GLN A 146 -18.33 10.53 4.41
CA GLN A 146 -19.24 10.30 5.52
C GLN A 146 -18.46 9.95 6.80
N PRO A 147 -19.10 9.99 7.99
CA PRO A 147 -18.44 9.59 9.23
C PRO A 147 -17.81 8.19 9.17
N ALA A 148 -18.45 7.24 8.47
CA ALA A 148 -17.93 5.89 8.28
C ALA A 148 -16.63 5.87 7.45
N ASP A 149 -16.52 6.72 6.41
CA ASP A 149 -15.29 6.87 5.62
C ASP A 149 -14.16 7.43 6.47
N ILE A 150 -14.43 8.48 7.26
CA ILE A 150 -13.44 9.07 8.18
C ILE A 150 -12.93 8.02 9.16
N GLN A 151 -13.81 7.21 9.75
CA GLN A 151 -13.41 6.13 10.64
C GLN A 151 -12.58 5.06 9.94
N ALA A 152 -12.95 4.68 8.70
CA ALA A 152 -12.19 3.71 7.93
C ALA A 152 -10.78 4.21 7.59
N ILE A 153 -10.66 5.46 7.15
CA ILE A 153 -9.38 6.13 6.87
C ILE A 153 -8.54 6.22 8.15
N ASN A 154 -9.16 6.60 9.27
CA ASN A 154 -8.48 6.70 10.55
C ASN A 154 -7.91 5.36 11.03
N ARG A 155 -8.71 4.29 10.97
CA ARG A 155 -8.26 2.94 11.34
C ARG A 155 -7.09 2.46 10.48
N LEU A 156 -7.12 2.76 9.17
CA LEU A 156 -6.04 2.43 8.25
C LEU A 156 -4.73 3.15 8.66
N LEU A 157 -4.81 4.46 8.91
CA LEU A 157 -3.67 5.26 9.34
C LEU A 157 -3.09 4.79 10.68
N VAL A 158 -3.94 4.65 11.70
CA VAL A 158 -3.52 4.24 13.05
C VAL A 158 -2.82 2.89 13.00
N ARG A 159 -3.38 1.91 12.29
CA ARG A 159 -2.79 0.59 12.11
C ARG A 159 -1.36 0.68 11.56
N GLU A 160 -1.18 1.49 10.53
CA GLU A 160 0.09 1.68 9.83
C GLU A 160 1.15 2.35 10.73
N TYR A 161 0.78 3.31 11.58
CA TYR A 161 1.67 3.88 12.61
C TYR A 161 2.06 2.88 13.69
N LEU A 162 1.11 2.05 14.16
CA LEU A 162 1.39 1.05 15.20
C LEU A 162 2.32 -0.06 14.69
N GLN A 163 2.12 -0.52 13.45
CA GLN A 163 3.00 -1.49 12.80
C GLN A 163 4.44 -0.99 12.67
N GLU A 164 4.61 0.26 12.23
CA GLU A 164 5.95 0.87 12.06
C GLU A 164 6.67 1.01 13.41
N GLY A 165 5.93 1.34 14.48
CA GLY A 165 6.45 1.40 15.84
C GLY A 165 6.71 0.04 16.51
N GLY A 166 6.54 -1.07 15.79
CA GLY A 166 6.74 -2.43 16.32
C GLY A 166 5.69 -2.87 17.35
N ARG A 167 4.55 -2.17 17.44
CA ARG A 167 3.47 -2.47 18.38
C ARG A 167 2.51 -3.49 17.75
N GLN A 168 2.11 -4.50 18.52
CA GLN A 168 1.10 -5.48 18.06
C GLN A 168 -0.26 -4.77 17.91
N ILE A 169 -0.98 -5.13 16.85
CA ILE A 169 -2.29 -4.56 16.48
C ILE A 169 -3.41 -5.45 17.00
#